data_AF-A0A960PVR0-F1
#
_entry.id   AF-A0A960PVR0-F1
#
_cell.length_a   1.000
_cell.length_b   1.000
_cell.length_c   1.000
_cell.angle_alpha   90.00
_cell.angle_beta   90.00
_cell.angle_gamma   90.00
#
_symmetry.space_group_name_H-M   'P 1'
#
loop_
_entity.id
_entity.type
_entity.pdbx_description
1 polymer ?
#
loop_
_entity_poly.entity_id
_entity_poly.type
_entity_poly.pdbx_seq_one_letter_code
_entity_poly.pdbx_strand_id
1 'polypeptide(L)'
;MATTTVARGAGNGPRAKRKAPFPIELYRSALGKKYVMAITGIMLMGFVFAHMVGNLKMYLGAEEFDHYGHFLRELLVPILPRTVALWGLRLGLIAAFVLHIHAAYSLTVMNRRAREVKYQSPRDYIAANFASRTMRYTGVIFL
;
A
#
# COMPACT_ATOMS: atom_id res chain seq x y z
N MET A 1 -10.37 4.96 66.96
CA MET A 1 -9.01 5.14 66.43
C MET A 1 -8.86 4.23 65.22
N ALA A 2 -8.94 4.80 64.01
CA ALA A 2 -8.81 4.06 62.77
C ALA A 2 -7.39 4.26 62.22
N THR A 3 -6.68 3.17 61.96
CA THR A 3 -5.36 3.20 61.31
C THR A 3 -5.39 2.17 60.18
N THR A 4 -5.80 2.60 58.99
CA THR A 4 -5.68 1.84 57.75
C THR A 4 -4.40 2.27 57.03
N THR A 5 -3.36 1.47 57.14
CA THR A 5 -2.09 1.65 56.43
C THR A 5 -2.25 1.18 55.00
N VAL A 6 -2.38 2.11 54.04
CA VAL A 6 -2.36 1.79 52.61
C VAL A 6 -0.91 1.60 52.17
N ALA A 7 -0.52 0.35 51.91
CA ALA A 7 0.76 0.02 51.31
C ALA A 7 0.84 0.60 49.88
N ARG A 8 1.79 1.50 49.67
CA ARG A 8 2.09 2.17 48.41
C ARG A 8 2.76 1.16 47.46
N GLY A 9 1.97 0.52 46.60
CA GLY A 9 2.47 -0.29 45.50
C GLY A 9 3.35 0.54 44.56
N ALA A 10 4.61 0.14 44.41
CA ALA A 10 5.59 0.77 43.56
C ALA A 10 5.10 0.86 42.10
N GLY A 11 5.12 2.07 41.55
CA GLY A 11 4.67 2.36 40.20
C GLY A 11 5.59 1.77 39.15
N ASN A 12 5.10 0.78 38.40
CA ASN A 12 5.61 0.48 37.07
C ASN A 12 5.01 1.49 36.08
N GLY A 13 5.58 2.70 36.05
CA GLY A 13 5.24 3.70 35.04
C GLY A 13 5.45 3.12 33.63
N PRO A 14 4.57 3.40 32.66
CA PRO A 14 4.71 2.87 31.31
C PRO A 14 6.05 3.31 30.71
N ARG A 15 6.91 2.32 30.39
CA ARG A 15 8.18 2.50 29.69
C ARG A 15 7.97 3.49 28.53
N ALA A 16 8.58 4.67 28.63
CA ALA A 16 8.55 5.68 27.58
C ALA A 16 9.05 5.03 26.28
N LYS A 17 8.14 4.80 25.33
CA LYS A 17 8.48 4.25 24.02
C LYS A 17 9.39 5.26 23.32
N ARG A 18 10.64 4.87 23.05
CA ARG A 18 11.60 5.67 22.28
C ARG A 18 10.91 6.17 21.00
N LYS A 19 10.88 7.48 20.81
CA LYS A 19 10.33 8.11 19.60
C LYS A 19 11.15 7.66 18.40
N ALA A 20 10.48 7.10 17.40
CA ALA A 20 11.11 6.69 16.15
C ALA A 20 11.25 7.93 15.25
N PRO A 21 12.10 7.93 14.22
CA PRO A 21 12.17 9.06 13.29
C PRO A 21 10.79 9.33 12.66
N PHE A 22 10.46 10.61 12.46
CA PHE A 22 9.16 11.12 11.97
C PHE A 22 8.50 10.30 10.83
N PRO A 23 9.19 9.87 9.76
CA PRO A 23 8.57 9.04 8.72
C PRO A 23 8.07 7.68 9.22
N ILE A 24 8.74 7.10 10.23
CA ILE A 24 8.34 5.81 10.83
C ILE A 24 7.14 6.02 11.76
N GLU A 25 7.06 7.13 12.49
CA GLU A 25 5.88 7.47 13.29
C GLU A 25 4.66 7.79 12.43
N LEU A 26 4.87 8.51 11.32
CA LEU A 26 3.82 8.78 10.34
C LEU A 26 3.31 7.48 9.70
N TYR A 27 4.19 6.55 9.30
CA TYR A 27 3.78 5.24 8.75
C TYR A 27 3.12 4.33 9.79
N ARG A 28 3.45 4.48 11.08
CA ARG A 28 2.77 3.77 12.17
C ARG A 28 1.34 4.25 12.37
N SER A 29 1.04 5.50 12.03
CA SER A 29 -0.31 6.05 12.08
C SER A 29 -1.24 5.41 11.04
N ALA A 30 -2.54 5.36 11.35
CA ALA A 30 -3.56 4.88 10.40
C ALA A 30 -3.64 5.76 9.14
N LEU A 31 -3.32 7.06 9.24
CA LEU A 31 -3.30 7.99 8.12
C LEU A 31 -2.14 7.72 7.16
N GLY A 32 -0.93 7.51 7.67
CA GLY A 32 0.24 7.20 6.86
C GLY A 32 0.05 5.92 6.03
N LYS A 33 -0.56 4.88 6.61
CA LYS A 33 -0.87 3.64 5.87
C LYS A 33 -1.88 3.86 4.75
N LYS A 34 -2.89 4.72 4.95
CA LYS A 34 -3.85 5.08 3.90
C LYS A 34 -3.18 5.86 2.76
N TYR A 35 -2.29 6.80 3.08
CA TYR A 35 -1.52 7.51 2.05
C TYR A 35 -0.65 6.56 1.23
N VAL A 36 0.09 5.66 1.90
CA VAL A 36 0.89 4.65 1.18
C VAL A 36 0.02 3.75 0.32
N MET A 37 -1.13 3.28 0.82
CA MET A 37 -2.08 2.49 0.04
C MET A 37 -2.58 3.23 -1.20
N ALA A 38 -2.92 4.52 -1.07
CA ALA A 38 -3.41 5.33 -2.18
C ALA A 38 -2.34 5.60 -3.24
N ILE A 39 -1.15 6.05 -2.82
CA ILE A 39 -0.04 6.38 -3.73
C ILE A 39 0.40 5.14 -4.51
N THR A 40 0.62 4.01 -3.80
CA THR A 40 1.00 2.75 -4.44
C THR A 40 -0.09 2.25 -5.39
N GLY A 41 -1.37 2.41 -5.04
CA GLY A 41 -2.49 2.07 -5.91
C GLY A 41 -2.50 2.88 -7.21
N ILE A 42 -2.26 4.19 -7.14
CA ILE A 42 -2.17 5.06 -8.33
C ILE A 42 -1.00 4.63 -9.23
N MET A 43 0.17 4.35 -8.64
CA MET A 43 1.34 3.89 -9.40
C MET A 43 1.06 2.57 -10.15
N LEU A 44 0.47 1.59 -9.46
CA LEU A 44 0.12 0.30 -10.06
C LEU A 44 -0.96 0.44 -11.14
N MET A 45 -1.96 1.30 -10.93
CA MET A 45 -2.99 1.58 -11.92
C MET A 45 -2.39 2.20 -13.19
N GLY A 46 -1.50 3.19 -13.04
CA GLY A 46 -0.78 3.80 -14.14
C GLY A 46 0.07 2.78 -14.91
N PHE A 47 0.74 1.86 -14.20
CA PHE A 47 1.46 0.77 -14.83
C PHE A 47 0.54 -0.16 -15.63
N VAL A 48 -0.59 -0.59 -15.06
CA VAL A 48 -1.55 -1.44 -15.78
C VAL A 48 -2.03 -0.75 -17.05
N PHE A 49 -2.36 0.54 -16.99
CA PHE A 49 -2.76 1.28 -18.18
C PHE A 49 -1.66 1.32 -19.25
N ALA A 50 -0.44 1.73 -18.88
CA ALA A 50 0.70 1.78 -19.80
C ALA A 50 1.04 0.39 -20.37
N HIS A 51 0.94 -0.65 -19.55
CA HIS A 51 1.17 -2.03 -19.96
C HIS A 51 0.12 -2.51 -20.97
N MET A 52 -1.15 -2.18 -20.77
CA MET A 52 -2.21 -2.49 -21.73
C MET A 52 -1.99 -1.77 -23.06
N VAL A 53 -1.57 -0.50 -23.05
CA VAL A 53 -1.20 0.24 -24.27
C VAL A 53 -0.03 -0.44 -24.99
N GLY A 54 1.01 -0.84 -24.25
CA GLY A 54 2.14 -1.59 -24.81
C GLY A 54 1.72 -2.92 -25.44
N ASN A 55 0.79 -3.65 -24.81
CA ASN A 55 0.25 -4.90 -25.36
C ASN A 55 -0.60 -4.67 -26.60
N LEU A 56 -1.35 -3.58 -26.68
CA LEU A 56 -2.15 -3.26 -27.88
C LEU A 56 -1.27 -3.00 -29.10
N LYS A 57 -0.03 -2.51 -28.92
CA LYS A 57 0.92 -2.37 -30.04
C LYS A 57 1.26 -3.69 -30.72
N MET A 58 1.06 -4.84 -30.05
CA MET A 58 1.20 -6.16 -30.68
C MET A 58 0.27 -6.32 -31.89
N TYR A 59 -0.90 -5.68 -31.88
CA TYR A 59 -1.85 -5.74 -33.00
C TYR A 59 -1.51 -4.80 -34.16
N LEU A 60 -0.53 -3.90 -33.99
CA LEU A 60 -0.09 -2.97 -35.03
C LEU A 60 1.05 -3.53 -35.90
N GLY A 61 1.54 -4.73 -35.59
CA GLY A 61 2.64 -5.39 -36.30
C GLY A 61 3.95 -5.42 -35.51
N ALA A 62 4.89 -6.25 -35.99
CA ALA A 62 6.16 -6.50 -35.30
C ALA A 62 7.03 -5.23 -35.18
N GLU A 63 7.06 -4.40 -36.21
CA GLU A 63 7.88 -3.18 -36.24
C GLU A 63 7.47 -2.17 -35.15
N GLU A 64 6.18 -1.90 -35.00
CA GLU A 64 5.65 -0.99 -33.97
C GLU A 64 5.90 -1.51 -32.56
N PHE A 65 5.84 -2.83 -32.38
CA PHE A 65 6.12 -3.48 -31.11
C PHE A 65 7.61 -3.41 -30.74
N ASP A 66 8.49 -3.70 -31.70
CA ASP A 66 9.94 -3.64 -31.50
C ASP A 66 10.41 -2.21 -31.25
N HIS A 67 9.88 -1.23 -32.00
CA HIS A 67 10.16 0.19 -31.78
C HIS A 67 9.76 0.62 -30.36
N TYR A 68 8.59 0.21 -29.89
CA TYR A 68 8.18 0.49 -28.50
C TYR A 68 9.13 -0.16 -27.48
N GLY A 69 9.56 -1.39 -27.71
CA GLY A 69 10.55 -2.07 -26.86
C GLY A 69 11.92 -1.37 -26.85
N HIS A 70 12.35 -0.80 -27.97
CA HIS A 70 13.57 0.01 -28.05
C HIS A 70 13.43 1.34 -27.31
N PHE A 71 12.34 2.07 -27.55
CA PHE A 71 12.02 3.30 -26.85
C PHE A 71 12.03 3.12 -25.32
N LEU A 72 11.45 2.03 -24.82
CA LEU A 72 11.47 1.71 -23.39
C LEU A 72 12.90 1.58 -22.85
N ARG A 73 13.82 0.97 -23.60
CA ARG A 73 15.22 0.77 -23.16
C ARG A 73 16.05 2.06 -23.20
N GLU A 74 15.63 3.04 -23.99
CA GLU A 74 16.30 4.33 -24.18
C GLU A 74 15.62 5.46 -23.40
N LEU A 75 14.62 5.12 -22.59
CA LEU A 75 13.94 6.05 -21.70
C LEU A 75 14.96 6.74 -20.79
N LEU A 76 14.99 8.08 -20.81
CA LEU A 76 15.92 8.97 -20.06
C LEU A 76 17.39 8.97 -20.51
N VAL A 77 17.74 8.50 -21.71
CA VAL A 77 19.08 8.71 -22.29
C VAL A 77 19.23 10.19 -22.73
N PRO A 78 20.34 10.90 -22.42
CA PRO A 78 21.60 10.43 -21.82
C PRO A 78 21.71 10.60 -20.29
N ILE A 79 20.68 11.07 -19.59
CA ILE A 79 20.68 11.30 -18.13
C ILE A 79 20.93 9.99 -17.36
N LEU A 80 20.38 8.88 -17.86
CA LEU A 80 20.59 7.52 -17.33
C LEU A 80 21.09 6.58 -18.43
N PRO A 81 21.92 5.58 -18.10
CA PRO A 81 22.37 4.58 -19.07
C PRO A 81 21.19 3.77 -19.62
N ARG A 82 21.35 3.27 -20.86
CA ARG A 82 20.39 2.37 -21.52
C ARG A 82 19.96 1.25 -20.56
N THR A 83 18.67 0.96 -20.50
CA THR A 83 18.00 -0.03 -19.63
C THR A 83 17.90 0.30 -18.14
N VAL A 84 18.68 1.24 -17.60
CA VAL A 84 18.68 1.53 -16.15
C VAL A 84 17.34 2.10 -15.70
N ALA A 85 16.73 2.98 -16.50
CA ALA A 85 15.40 3.52 -16.22
C ALA A 85 14.32 2.41 -16.11
N LEU A 86 14.39 1.39 -16.97
CA LEU A 86 13.46 0.25 -16.91
C LEU A 86 13.65 -0.61 -15.67
N TRP A 87 14.91 -0.83 -15.27
CA TRP A 87 15.20 -1.53 -14.03
C TRP A 87 14.69 -0.74 -12.81
N GLY A 88 14.88 0.58 -12.81
CA GLY A 88 14.32 1.47 -11.79
C GLY A 88 12.80 1.39 -11.71
N LEU A 89 12.11 1.47 -12.86
CA LEU A 89 10.66 1.30 -12.95
C LEU A 89 10.24 -0.07 -12.39
N ARG A 90 10.95 -1.15 -12.77
CA ARG A 90 10.65 -2.51 -12.33
C ARG A 90 10.78 -2.66 -10.82
N LEU A 91 11.91 -2.24 -10.25
CA LEU A 91 12.13 -2.30 -8.80
C LEU A 91 11.14 -1.40 -8.04
N GLY A 92 10.85 -0.22 -8.58
CA GLY A 92 9.85 0.69 -8.03
C GLY A 92 8.45 0.09 -8.01
N LEU A 93 8.04 -0.60 -9.08
CA LEU A 93 6.74 -1.26 -9.16
C LEU A 93 6.64 -2.46 -8.21
N ILE A 94 7.70 -3.27 -8.10
CA ILE A 94 7.75 -4.37 -7.13
C ILE A 94 7.61 -3.81 -5.71
N ALA A 95 8.35 -2.75 -5.38
CA ALA A 95 8.25 -2.09 -4.08
C ALA A 95 6.84 -1.53 -3.83
N ALA A 96 6.25 -0.85 -4.83
CA ALA A 96 4.88 -0.33 -4.74
C ALA A 96 3.86 -1.45 -4.51
N PHE A 97 3.99 -2.57 -5.22
CA PHE A 97 3.13 -3.74 -5.08
C PHE A 97 3.18 -4.34 -3.67
N VAL A 98 4.38 -4.59 -3.15
CA VAL A 98 4.57 -5.12 -1.79
C VAL A 98 4.02 -4.15 -0.74
N LEU A 99 4.30 -2.85 -0.88
CA LEU A 99 3.81 -1.82 0.03
C LEU A 99 2.27 -1.69 -0.03
N HIS A 100 1.67 -1.84 -1.21
CA HIS A 100 0.23 -1.80 -1.40
C HIS A 100 -0.45 -2.94 -0.63
N ILE A 101 0.02 -4.18 -0.82
CA ILE A 101 -0.49 -5.37 -0.14
C ILE A 101 -0.30 -5.23 1.38
N HIS A 102 0.89 -4.83 1.83
CA HIS A 102 1.18 -4.67 3.24
C HIS A 102 0.29 -3.62 3.91
N ALA A 103 0.06 -2.48 3.24
CA ALA A 103 -0.83 -1.43 3.73
C ALA A 103 -2.30 -1.89 3.77
N ALA A 104 -2.77 -2.57 2.73
CA ALA A 104 -4.12 -3.14 2.66
C ALA A 104 -4.36 -4.17 3.77
N TYR A 105 -3.41 -5.10 3.98
CA TYR A 105 -3.47 -6.09 5.05
C TYR A 105 -3.47 -5.41 6.43
N SER A 106 -2.50 -4.53 6.68
CA SER A 106 -2.36 -3.81 7.94
C SER A 106 -3.62 -3.01 8.30
N LEU A 107 -4.19 -2.27 7.35
CA LEU A 107 -5.38 -1.46 7.57
C LEU A 107 -6.58 -2.35 7.86
N THR A 108 -6.67 -3.51 7.21
CA THR A 108 -7.80 -4.41 7.46
C THR A 108 -7.71 -5.14 8.78
N VAL A 109 -6.51 -5.54 9.21
CA VAL A 109 -6.28 -6.08 10.56
C VAL A 109 -6.58 -5.02 11.62
N MET A 110 -6.13 -3.77 11.43
CA MET A 110 -6.41 -2.67 12.34
C MET A 110 -7.92 -2.39 12.44
N ASN A 111 -8.63 -2.35 11.31
CA ASN A 111 -10.08 -2.18 11.27
C ASN A 111 -10.84 -3.37 11.88
N ARG A 112 -10.24 -4.56 11.96
CA ARG A 112 -10.82 -5.72 12.63
C ARG A 112 -10.56 -5.70 14.14
N ARG A 113 -9.36 -5.30 14.56
CA ARG A 113 -8.95 -5.20 15.98
C ARG A 113 -9.58 -4.02 16.70
N ALA A 114 -9.91 -2.94 15.99
CA ALA A 114 -10.65 -1.81 16.55
C ALA A 114 -12.14 -2.11 16.83
N ARG A 115 -12.58 -3.37 16.71
CA ARG A 115 -13.97 -3.78 16.96
C ARG A 115 -14.05 -4.60 18.24
N GLU A 116 -14.65 -4.04 19.28
CA GLU A 116 -15.01 -4.78 20.51
C GLU A 116 -16.38 -5.48 20.40
N VAL A 117 -17.29 -5.01 19.53
CA VAL A 117 -18.63 -5.58 19.33
C VAL A 117 -18.90 -5.86 17.85
N LYS A 118 -19.52 -7.01 17.51
CA LYS A 118 -19.98 -7.30 16.14
C LYS A 118 -21.10 -6.33 15.76
N TYR A 119 -21.16 -5.93 14.47
CA TYR A 119 -22.22 -5.07 13.94
C TYR A 119 -23.60 -5.68 14.24
N GLN A 120 -24.43 -4.94 14.98
CA GLN A 120 -25.79 -5.33 15.39
C GLN A 120 -26.84 -5.11 14.28
N SER A 121 -26.43 -4.57 13.13
CA SER A 121 -27.28 -4.25 11.98
C SER A 121 -26.59 -4.71 10.68
N PRO A 122 -27.34 -5.14 9.64
CA PRO A 122 -26.79 -5.30 8.30
C PRO A 122 -26.04 -4.03 7.91
N ARG A 123 -24.80 -4.18 7.44
CA ARG A 123 -23.95 -3.02 7.11
C ARG A 123 -24.65 -2.12 6.11
N ASP A 124 -24.95 -0.90 6.53
CA ASP A 124 -25.49 0.12 5.65
C ASP A 124 -24.35 0.73 4.84
N TYR A 125 -24.28 0.36 3.56
CA TYR A 125 -23.16 0.70 2.69
C TYR A 125 -23.45 1.98 1.92
N ILE A 126 -23.42 3.12 2.60
CA ILE A 126 -23.74 4.42 1.99
C ILE A 126 -22.76 4.78 0.84
N ALA A 127 -21.51 4.30 0.89
CA ALA A 127 -20.45 4.67 -0.07
C ALA A 127 -19.62 3.51 -0.66
N ALA A 128 -19.96 2.24 -0.37
CA ALA A 128 -19.18 1.09 -0.83
C ALA A 128 -19.81 0.44 -2.08
N ASN A 129 -19.26 0.75 -3.26
CA ASN A 129 -19.64 0.11 -4.52
C ASN A 129 -19.19 -1.38 -4.57
N PHE A 130 -19.68 -2.15 -5.54
CA PHE A 130 -19.33 -3.57 -5.70
C PHE A 130 -17.82 -3.80 -5.83
N ALA A 131 -17.11 -2.94 -6.57
CA ALA A 131 -15.66 -3.02 -6.73
C ALA A 131 -14.91 -2.86 -5.39
N SER A 132 -15.34 -1.94 -4.52
CA SER A 132 -14.80 -1.75 -3.18
C SER A 132 -15.14 -2.91 -2.24
N ARG A 133 -16.27 -3.61 -2.46
CA ARG A 133 -16.66 -4.80 -1.69
C ARG A 133 -15.80 -6.01 -2.04
N THR A 134 -15.45 -6.17 -3.32
CA THR A 134 -14.63 -7.30 -3.79
C THR A 134 -13.14 -7.02 -3.76
N MET A 135 -12.68 -5.76 -3.62
CA MET A 135 -11.26 -5.38 -3.62
C MET A 135 -10.35 -6.23 -2.71
N ARG A 136 -10.88 -6.67 -1.56
CA ARG A 136 -10.14 -7.57 -0.66
C ARG A 136 -10.00 -8.98 -1.21
N TYR A 137 -11.04 -9.48 -1.88
CA TYR A 137 -11.08 -10.81 -2.47
C TYR A 137 -10.31 -10.85 -3.78
N THR A 138 -10.48 -9.85 -4.64
CA THR A 138 -9.71 -9.74 -5.89
C THR A 138 -8.21 -9.71 -5.59
N GLY A 139 -7.78 -8.93 -4.59
CA GLY A 139 -6.37 -8.90 -4.17
C GLY A 139 -5.82 -10.25 -3.69
N VAL A 140 -6.63 -11.10 -3.06
CA VAL A 140 -6.21 -12.46 -2.64
C VAL A 140 -6.23 -13.44 -3.82
N ILE A 141 -7.15 -13.27 -4.77
CA ILE A 141 -7.24 -14.09 -5.98
C ILE A 141 -6.05 -13.85 -6.92
N PHE A 142 -5.56 -12.60 -6.99
CA PHE A 142 -4.43 -12.22 -7.84
C PHE A 142 -3.05 -12.48 -7.22
N LEU A 143 -2.97 -12.77 -5.92
CA LEU A 143 -1.73 -13.09 -5.20
C LEU A 143 -1.31 -14.54 -5.46
#